data_AF-A0A5B8MWV5-F1
#
_entry.id   AF-A0A5B8MWV5-F1
#
_cell.length_a   1.000
_cell.length_b   1.000
_cell.length_c   1.000
_cell.angle_alpha   90.00
_cell.angle_beta   90.00
_cell.angle_gamma   90.00
#
_symmetry.space_group_name_H-M   'P 1'
#
loop_
_entity.id
_entity.type
_entity.pdbx_description
1 polymer ?
#
loop_
_entity_poly.entity_id
_entity_poly.type
_entity_poly.pdbx_seq_one_letter_code
_entity_poly.pdbx_strand_id
1 'polypeptide(L)'
;MAFTITSGGSLTTALSLTLLAWGIRALRGAALRNILQDTSNRFNLAGLNYLLSRLLNKRRRGKFASVAISSAAFRYLVEERPVGFVVFRVYREEKEVARSSTTTTEDGSGGSSSGSSSGSSAEEEPLVAETQDGILAQARCLPERALKDLLLRSLAPRALNNTTTAAGSSTTRRPTIGSLERMAEDSHRSSSELGDEEKSQQQLRRTDLVVLVSDEGDERIEQFASYTCELGFRCVYVKGGAQSLGGGEKEGASSQAGVEGITRDGIFSLMYLSKTRQLSERKGGKQQASPAKGSPVVARTHVYDVRRHDELSLFGTFEGAKHLPSGHTPHGLHLSEEEWEKKFRHPKPASHDVIVLICNTGLRSKWVAHLFLDLGYAKVYYGKDGTNSWHLDPTLCDYNSYEFGSDEIPAPELFALEQVNFDAGQRELAKLGLLDVVSN
;
A
#
# COMPACT_ATOMS: atom_id res chain seq x y z
N MET A 1 30.43 13.90 -64.61
CA MET A 1 29.01 14.25 -64.42
C MET A 1 28.75 14.28 -62.92
N ALA A 2 28.72 15.47 -62.32
CA ALA A 2 28.48 15.68 -60.90
C ALA A 2 27.01 16.04 -60.69
N PHE A 3 26.28 15.22 -59.93
CA PHE A 3 24.93 15.55 -59.48
C PHE A 3 25.03 16.36 -58.17
N THR A 4 24.84 17.66 -58.28
CA THR A 4 24.58 18.55 -57.14
C THR A 4 23.14 18.33 -56.67
N ILE A 5 22.96 17.66 -55.53
CA ILE A 5 21.66 17.57 -54.85
C ILE A 5 21.44 18.89 -54.12
N THR A 6 20.54 19.71 -54.64
CA THR A 6 20.05 20.92 -53.98
C THR A 6 19.26 20.53 -52.73
N SER A 7 19.77 20.92 -51.57
CA SER A 7 19.12 20.81 -50.27
C SER A 7 17.94 21.77 -50.17
N GLY A 8 16.80 21.37 -50.74
CA GLY A 8 15.53 22.12 -50.74
C GLY A 8 14.31 21.28 -50.36
N GLY A 9 14.50 20.11 -49.74
CA GLY A 9 13.42 19.20 -49.30
C GLY A 9 13.18 19.23 -47.79
N SER A 10 12.91 20.41 -47.22
CA SER A 10 13.15 20.71 -45.79
C SER A 10 11.99 20.50 -44.79
N LEU A 11 10.78 20.10 -45.20
CA LEU A 11 9.69 19.90 -44.22
C LEU A 11 8.63 18.93 -44.71
N THR A 12 8.27 19.03 -45.98
CA THR A 12 7.22 18.23 -46.61
C THR A 12 7.59 16.74 -46.67
N THR A 13 8.85 16.41 -46.91
CA THR A 13 9.40 15.04 -46.85
C THR A 13 9.42 14.48 -45.43
N ALA A 14 9.78 15.27 -44.43
CA ALA A 14 9.74 14.85 -43.02
C ALA A 14 8.30 14.60 -42.54
N LEU A 15 7.36 15.48 -42.91
CA LEU A 15 5.93 15.32 -42.61
C LEU A 15 5.33 14.10 -43.29
N SER A 16 5.65 13.87 -44.58
CA SER A 16 5.15 12.71 -45.31
C SER A 16 5.69 11.38 -44.77
N LEU A 17 6.98 11.32 -44.38
CA LEU A 17 7.54 10.14 -43.71
C LEU A 17 6.91 9.91 -42.33
N THR A 18 6.63 10.97 -41.57
CA THR A 18 5.98 10.86 -40.25
C THR A 18 4.54 10.36 -40.38
N LEU A 19 3.77 10.89 -41.34
CA LEU A 19 2.41 10.42 -41.62
C LEU A 19 2.39 8.97 -42.11
N LEU A 20 3.35 8.58 -42.96
CA LEU A 20 3.47 7.21 -43.45
C LEU A 20 3.83 6.23 -42.32
N ALA A 21 4.74 6.62 -41.41
CA ALA A 21 5.06 5.84 -40.22
C ALA A 21 3.84 5.69 -39.29
N TRP A 22 3.06 6.76 -39.10
CA TRP A 22 1.84 6.74 -38.31
C TRP A 22 0.75 5.87 -38.96
N GLY A 23 0.60 5.95 -40.28
CA GLY A 23 -0.31 5.12 -41.08
C GLY A 23 0.01 3.63 -40.98
N ILE A 24 1.28 3.24 -41.13
CA ILE A 24 1.72 1.85 -40.96
C ILE A 24 1.44 1.36 -39.54
N ARG A 25 1.69 2.20 -38.52
CA ARG A 25 1.40 1.86 -37.12
C ARG A 25 -0.10 1.68 -36.88
N ALA A 26 -0.94 2.54 -37.45
CA ALA A 26 -2.40 2.46 -37.36
C ALA A 26 -2.94 1.20 -38.06
N LEU A 27 -2.46 0.91 -39.28
CA LEU A 27 -2.82 -0.29 -40.05
C LEU A 27 -2.41 -1.58 -39.34
N ARG A 28 -1.18 -1.65 -38.80
CA ARG A 28 -0.75 -2.80 -37.97
C ARG A 28 -1.62 -2.95 -36.71
N GLY A 29 -1.99 -1.84 -36.07
CA GLY A 29 -2.90 -1.84 -34.94
C GLY A 29 -4.33 -2.27 -35.29
N ALA A 30 -4.81 -1.98 -36.50
CA ALA A 30 -6.11 -2.41 -36.98
C ALA A 30 -6.11 -3.89 -37.39
N ALA A 31 -5.09 -4.35 -38.12
CA ALA A 31 -4.94 -5.75 -38.52
C ALA A 31 -4.79 -6.69 -37.31
N LEU A 32 -4.00 -6.29 -36.30
CA LEU A 32 -3.91 -7.03 -35.04
C LEU A 32 -5.23 -7.04 -34.28
N ARG A 33 -5.99 -5.94 -34.28
CA ARG A 33 -7.33 -5.91 -33.65
C ARG A 33 -8.31 -6.86 -34.34
N ASN A 34 -8.32 -6.93 -35.67
CA ASN A 34 -9.17 -7.88 -36.40
C ASN A 34 -8.76 -9.34 -36.15
N ILE A 35 -7.46 -9.66 -36.19
CA ILE A 35 -6.97 -11.02 -35.90
C ILE A 35 -7.29 -11.42 -34.44
N LEU A 36 -7.17 -10.48 -33.49
CA LEU A 36 -7.50 -10.70 -32.09
C LEU A 36 -9.01 -10.84 -31.85
N GLN A 37 -9.85 -10.08 -32.57
CA GLN A 37 -11.30 -10.22 -32.47
C GLN A 37 -11.77 -11.56 -33.04
N ASP A 38 -11.24 -11.98 -34.19
CA ASP A 38 -11.63 -13.22 -34.86
C ASP A 38 -11.16 -14.48 -34.09
N THR A 39 -10.04 -14.38 -33.38
CA THR A 39 -9.59 -15.43 -32.46
C THR A 39 -10.32 -15.41 -31.12
N SER A 40 -10.74 -14.24 -30.61
CA SER A 40 -11.49 -14.13 -29.34
C SER A 40 -12.89 -14.75 -29.39
N ASN A 41 -13.50 -14.85 -30.58
CA ASN A 41 -14.83 -15.44 -30.74
C ASN A 41 -14.81 -16.99 -30.81
N ARG A 42 -13.66 -17.62 -31.10
CA ARG A 42 -13.56 -19.08 -31.28
C ARG A 42 -13.05 -19.85 -30.08
N PHE A 43 -12.37 -19.20 -29.16
CA PHE A 43 -11.99 -19.79 -27.88
C PHE A 43 -12.26 -18.76 -26.80
N ASN A 44 -12.65 -19.24 -25.61
CA ASN A 44 -12.77 -18.44 -24.38
C ASN A 44 -11.37 -17.97 -23.91
N LEU A 45 -10.66 -17.25 -24.79
CA LEU A 45 -9.23 -16.89 -24.78
C LEU A 45 -8.95 -15.71 -23.86
N ALA A 46 -9.97 -15.01 -23.33
CA ALA A 46 -9.77 -13.94 -22.36
C ALA A 46 -9.05 -14.46 -21.10
N GLY A 47 -9.41 -15.66 -20.64
CA GLY A 47 -8.70 -16.34 -19.54
C GLY A 47 -7.30 -16.81 -19.94
N LEU A 48 -7.15 -17.34 -21.16
CA LEU A 48 -5.89 -17.93 -21.63
C LEU A 48 -4.83 -16.87 -22.00
N ASN A 49 -5.24 -15.73 -22.57
CA ASN A 49 -4.35 -14.59 -22.85
C ASN A 49 -3.89 -13.92 -21.55
N TYR A 50 -4.72 -13.87 -20.52
CA TYR A 50 -4.30 -13.44 -19.19
C TYR A 50 -3.25 -14.40 -18.60
N LEU A 51 -3.48 -15.72 -18.72
CA LEU A 51 -2.57 -16.75 -18.24
C LEU A 51 -1.23 -16.79 -19.01
N LEU A 52 -1.26 -16.68 -20.34
CA LEU A 52 -0.07 -16.64 -21.19
C LEU A 52 0.73 -15.35 -21.01
N SER A 53 0.07 -14.19 -20.92
CA SER A 53 0.74 -12.92 -20.62
C SER A 53 1.39 -12.97 -19.23
N ARG A 54 0.81 -13.70 -18.29
CA ARG A 54 1.37 -13.91 -16.95
C ARG A 54 2.54 -14.89 -16.95
N LEU A 55 2.44 -16.00 -17.69
CA LEU A 55 3.52 -16.98 -17.85
C LEU A 55 4.74 -16.39 -18.58
N LEU A 56 4.51 -15.60 -19.63
CA LEU A 56 5.58 -14.92 -20.37
C LEU A 56 6.23 -13.80 -19.54
N ASN A 57 5.46 -13.10 -18.69
CA ASN A 57 6.01 -12.12 -17.75
C ASN A 57 6.72 -12.76 -16.54
N LYS A 58 6.42 -14.04 -16.22
CA LYS A 58 7.07 -14.78 -15.13
C LYS A 58 8.57 -14.99 -15.35
N ARG A 59 9.04 -15.02 -16.61
CA ARG A 59 10.46 -15.13 -16.95
C ARG A 59 11.25 -13.81 -16.86
N ARG A 60 10.57 -12.66 -16.69
CA ARG A 60 11.23 -11.33 -16.68
C ARG A 60 11.04 -10.52 -15.41
N ARG A 61 10.14 -10.90 -14.51
CA ARG A 61 9.91 -10.17 -13.27
C ARG A 61 10.76 -10.79 -12.17
N GLY A 62 11.62 -9.98 -11.55
CA GLY A 62 12.25 -10.36 -10.28
C GLY A 62 11.19 -10.82 -9.29
N LYS A 63 11.58 -11.67 -8.33
CA LYS A 63 10.67 -12.13 -7.27
C LYS A 63 10.02 -10.91 -6.64
N PHE A 64 8.69 -10.80 -6.71
CA PHE A 64 7.96 -9.77 -5.99
C PHE A 64 8.05 -10.10 -4.51
N ALA A 65 8.99 -9.47 -3.81
CA ALA A 65 9.12 -9.65 -2.37
C ALA A 65 8.05 -8.80 -1.66
N SER A 66 7.40 -9.42 -0.69
CA SER A 66 6.51 -8.75 0.28
C SER A 66 7.32 -8.13 1.41
N VAL A 67 6.86 -7.02 1.99
CA VAL A 67 7.52 -6.42 3.16
C VAL A 67 7.06 -7.13 4.43
N ALA A 68 8.02 -7.63 5.20
CA ALA A 68 7.81 -8.00 6.59
C ALA A 68 7.70 -6.71 7.41
N ILE A 69 6.60 -6.53 8.14
CA ILE A 69 6.42 -5.38 9.03
C ILE A 69 6.55 -5.81 10.48
N SER A 70 7.12 -4.94 11.31
CA SER A 70 7.19 -5.14 12.76
C SER A 70 5.79 -5.09 13.39
N SER A 71 5.66 -5.65 14.59
CA SER A 71 4.44 -5.55 15.40
C SER A 71 4.07 -4.09 15.69
N ALA A 72 5.06 -3.23 15.94
CA ALA A 72 4.87 -1.78 16.11
C ALA A 72 4.29 -1.10 14.86
N ALA A 73 4.83 -1.40 13.67
CA ALA A 73 4.31 -0.89 12.41
C ALA A 73 2.87 -1.36 12.15
N PHE A 74 2.56 -2.62 12.48
CA PHE A 74 1.21 -3.16 12.36
C PHE A 74 0.23 -2.51 13.34
N ARG A 75 0.58 -2.32 14.61
CA ARG A 75 -0.24 -1.60 15.60
C ARG A 75 -0.55 -0.20 15.12
N TYR A 76 0.48 0.54 14.69
CA TYR A 76 0.32 1.86 14.10
C TYR A 76 -0.63 1.88 12.89
N LEU A 77 -0.51 0.89 11.99
CA LEU A 77 -1.41 0.75 10.85
C LEU A 77 -2.87 0.55 11.27
N VAL A 78 -3.13 -0.28 12.29
CA VAL A 78 -4.48 -0.59 12.78
C VAL A 78 -5.10 0.57 13.55
N GLU A 79 -4.33 1.22 14.41
CA GLU A 79 -4.77 2.31 15.29
C GLU A 79 -5.01 3.60 14.51
N GLU A 80 -4.03 4.04 13.71
CA GLU A 80 -4.05 5.35 13.06
C GLU A 80 -4.64 5.32 11.64
N ARG A 81 -4.85 4.11 11.09
CA ARG A 81 -5.40 3.87 9.75
C ARG A 81 -4.85 4.81 8.66
N PRO A 82 -3.51 4.95 8.53
CA PRO A 82 -2.88 5.91 7.63
C PRO A 82 -3.19 5.63 6.15
N VAL A 83 -3.51 4.38 5.81
CA VAL A 83 -3.90 3.94 4.47
C VAL A 83 -5.04 2.92 4.58
N GLY A 84 -5.86 2.76 3.53
CA GLY A 84 -6.86 1.69 3.50
C GLY A 84 -6.20 0.30 3.40
N PHE A 85 -6.55 -0.60 4.31
CA PHE A 85 -6.04 -1.97 4.36
C PHE A 85 -7.13 -3.00 4.70
N VAL A 86 -6.83 -4.26 4.44
CA VAL A 86 -7.62 -5.42 4.85
C VAL A 86 -6.68 -6.44 5.50
N VAL A 87 -7.02 -6.88 6.71
CA VAL A 87 -6.22 -7.84 7.47
C VAL A 87 -6.81 -9.24 7.31
N PHE A 88 -5.95 -10.20 6.97
CA PHE A 88 -6.28 -11.61 6.97
C PHE A 88 -5.40 -12.36 7.96
N ARG A 89 -6.05 -13.09 8.87
CA ARG A 89 -5.38 -14.08 9.71
C ARG A 89 -5.42 -15.41 8.97
N VAL A 90 -4.24 -15.87 8.55
CA VAL A 90 -4.08 -17.05 7.71
C VAL A 90 -3.67 -18.24 8.57
N TYR A 91 -4.39 -19.35 8.44
CA TYR A 91 -4.09 -20.61 9.12
C TYR A 91 -4.15 -21.81 8.15
N ARG A 92 -3.59 -22.94 8.59
CA ARG A 92 -3.60 -24.21 7.84
C ARG A 92 -4.88 -25.00 8.13
N GLU A 93 -5.52 -25.52 7.09
CA GLU A 93 -6.74 -26.35 7.18
C GLU A 93 -6.58 -27.55 8.13
N GLU A 94 -5.38 -28.13 8.24
CA GLU A 94 -5.11 -29.25 9.16
C GLU A 94 -5.36 -28.92 10.64
N LYS A 95 -5.28 -27.65 11.04
CA LYS A 95 -5.60 -27.21 12.40
C LYS A 95 -7.10 -27.06 12.66
N GLU A 96 -7.92 -26.98 11.63
CA GLU A 96 -9.38 -26.83 11.76
C GLU A 96 -10.01 -28.09 12.39
N VAL A 97 -9.46 -29.27 12.07
CA VAL A 97 -9.85 -30.56 12.66
C VAL A 97 -9.50 -30.62 14.16
N ALA A 98 -8.42 -29.96 14.57
CA ALA A 98 -8.00 -29.92 15.97
C ALA A 98 -8.83 -28.94 16.82
N ARG A 99 -9.29 -27.81 16.25
CA ARG A 99 -10.11 -26.84 16.98
C ARG A 99 -11.57 -27.29 17.12
N SER A 100 -12.13 -27.98 16.13
CA SER A 100 -13.52 -28.48 16.19
C SER A 100 -13.71 -29.68 17.11
N SER A 101 -12.64 -30.41 17.44
CA SER A 101 -12.70 -31.58 18.33
C SER A 101 -12.62 -31.27 19.82
N THR A 102 -12.17 -30.08 20.22
CA THR A 102 -12.03 -29.68 21.63
C THR A 102 -13.29 -29.11 22.30
N THR A 103 -14.39 -28.90 21.57
CA THR A 103 -15.63 -28.27 22.11
C THR A 103 -16.73 -29.26 22.52
N THR A 104 -16.45 -30.56 22.55
CA THR A 104 -17.45 -31.60 22.87
C THR A 104 -16.88 -32.65 23.82
N THR A 105 -16.70 -32.31 25.10
CA THR A 105 -16.69 -33.27 26.23
C THR A 105 -16.59 -32.51 27.55
N GLU A 106 -17.67 -31.84 27.97
CA GLU A 106 -17.93 -31.57 29.40
C GLU A 106 -19.43 -31.65 29.63
N ASP A 107 -19.96 -32.88 29.60
CA ASP A 107 -21.20 -33.22 30.28
C ASP A 107 -20.91 -34.38 31.24
N GLY A 108 -20.81 -34.03 32.53
CA GLY A 108 -21.22 -34.85 33.67
C GLY A 108 -20.41 -36.10 34.04
N SER A 109 -19.69 -36.03 35.17
CA SER A 109 -20.02 -36.89 36.33
C SER A 109 -19.24 -36.46 37.57
N GLY A 110 -19.98 -36.33 38.68
CA GLY A 110 -19.50 -35.79 39.94
C GLY A 110 -18.62 -36.74 40.75
N GLY A 111 -17.80 -36.13 41.60
CA GLY A 111 -17.03 -36.81 42.63
C GLY A 111 -16.77 -35.85 43.78
N SER A 112 -17.60 -35.96 44.81
CA SER A 112 -17.45 -35.27 46.10
C SER A 112 -16.20 -35.79 46.82
N SER A 113 -15.28 -34.92 47.22
CA SER A 113 -14.47 -35.16 48.42
C SER A 113 -13.92 -33.86 49.01
N SER A 114 -14.15 -33.74 50.31
CA SER A 114 -13.74 -32.68 51.22
C SER A 114 -12.26 -32.78 51.57
N GLY A 115 -11.53 -31.66 51.53
CA GLY A 115 -10.16 -31.57 52.02
C GLY A 115 -9.74 -30.12 52.26
N SER A 116 -9.87 -29.68 53.50
CA SER A 116 -9.45 -28.37 54.00
C SER A 116 -7.91 -28.27 54.11
N SER A 117 -7.31 -27.24 53.51
CA SER A 117 -6.10 -26.63 54.05
C SER A 117 -5.94 -25.18 53.59
N SER A 118 -5.77 -24.32 54.59
CA SER A 118 -5.57 -22.88 54.52
C SER A 118 -4.17 -22.54 54.03
N GLY A 119 -4.07 -21.77 52.96
CA GLY A 119 -2.82 -21.15 52.49
C GLY A 119 -3.15 -19.84 51.79
N SER A 120 -2.87 -18.73 52.46
CA SER A 120 -3.05 -17.37 51.96
C SER A 120 -2.02 -17.08 50.86
N SER A 121 -2.48 -17.00 49.62
CA SER A 121 -1.73 -16.46 48.48
C SER A 121 -2.55 -15.34 47.87
N ALA A 122 -1.97 -14.15 47.84
CA ALA A 122 -2.55 -12.95 47.26
C ALA A 122 -2.97 -13.22 45.81
N GLU A 123 -4.25 -12.98 45.53
CA GLU A 123 -4.82 -13.00 44.20
C GLU A 123 -4.24 -11.83 43.40
N GLU A 124 -3.25 -12.10 42.55
CA GLU A 124 -2.93 -11.22 41.42
C GLU A 124 -3.98 -11.47 40.33
N GLU A 125 -4.85 -10.50 40.10
CA GLU A 125 -5.81 -10.52 39.00
C GLU A 125 -5.10 -10.53 37.63
N PRO A 126 -5.50 -11.41 36.69
CA PRO A 126 -4.95 -11.44 35.34
C PRO A 126 -5.61 -10.39 34.43
N LEU A 127 -5.21 -9.12 34.56
CA LEU A 127 -5.77 -7.99 33.81
C LEU A 127 -5.21 -7.75 32.38
N VAL A 128 -4.48 -8.70 31.78
CA VAL A 128 -3.69 -8.43 30.53
C VAL A 128 -4.20 -9.18 29.28
N ALA A 129 -5.26 -9.98 29.37
CA ALA A 129 -5.72 -10.76 28.21
C ALA A 129 -6.60 -9.97 27.21
N GLU A 130 -7.27 -8.88 27.62
CA GLU A 130 -8.30 -8.23 26.79
C GLU A 130 -7.77 -7.40 25.61
N THR A 131 -6.51 -6.94 25.64
CA THR A 131 -6.01 -5.98 24.63
C THR A 131 -5.67 -6.63 23.28
N GLN A 132 -5.35 -7.93 23.27
CA GLN A 132 -4.96 -8.65 22.04
C GLN A 132 -6.14 -8.85 21.09
N ASP A 133 -7.32 -9.12 21.66
CA ASP A 133 -8.52 -9.42 20.88
C ASP A 133 -9.02 -8.19 20.12
N GLY A 134 -8.80 -6.97 20.63
CA GLY A 134 -9.22 -5.75 19.94
C GLY A 134 -8.53 -5.50 18.60
N ILE A 135 -7.21 -5.74 18.52
CA ILE A 135 -6.44 -5.50 17.29
C ILE A 135 -6.74 -6.57 16.23
N LEU A 136 -6.82 -7.84 16.66
CA LEU A 136 -7.09 -8.96 15.77
C LEU A 136 -8.58 -9.16 15.47
N ALA A 137 -9.51 -8.53 16.20
CA ALA A 137 -10.94 -8.59 15.91
C ALA A 137 -11.28 -8.07 14.50
N GLN A 138 -10.47 -7.19 13.94
CA GLN A 138 -10.64 -6.70 12.57
C GLN A 138 -10.12 -7.68 11.50
N ALA A 139 -9.38 -8.73 11.91
CA ALA A 139 -8.76 -9.67 10.99
C ALA A 139 -9.73 -10.76 10.56
N ARG A 140 -9.88 -10.94 9.24
CA ARG A 140 -10.66 -12.04 8.68
C ARG A 140 -9.86 -13.33 8.78
N CYS A 141 -10.35 -14.28 9.56
CA CYS A 141 -9.75 -15.60 9.69
C CYS A 141 -10.12 -16.44 8.48
N LEU A 142 -9.16 -16.77 7.63
CA LEU A 142 -9.39 -17.62 6.45
C LEU A 142 -8.30 -18.69 6.33
N PRO A 143 -8.67 -19.92 5.94
CA PRO A 143 -7.67 -20.90 5.55
C PRO A 143 -6.95 -20.42 4.28
N GLU A 144 -5.68 -20.78 4.14
CA GLU A 144 -4.82 -20.34 3.02
C GLU A 144 -5.49 -20.58 1.65
N ARG A 145 -6.17 -21.72 1.47
CA ARG A 145 -6.86 -22.07 0.22
C ARG A 145 -8.03 -21.13 -0.07
N ALA A 146 -8.88 -20.85 0.91
CA ALA A 146 -10.00 -19.94 0.73
C ALA A 146 -9.53 -18.51 0.42
N LEU A 147 -8.43 -18.07 1.03
CA LEU A 147 -7.84 -16.78 0.72
C LEU A 147 -7.25 -16.74 -0.71
N LYS A 148 -6.60 -17.82 -1.18
CA LYS A 148 -6.19 -17.93 -2.60
C LYS A 148 -7.37 -17.78 -3.54
N ASP A 149 -8.45 -18.50 -3.26
CA ASP A 149 -9.66 -18.45 -4.09
C ASP A 149 -10.30 -17.06 -4.07
N LEU A 150 -10.35 -16.40 -2.92
CA LEU A 150 -10.83 -15.01 -2.78
C LEU A 150 -9.97 -14.05 -3.62
N LEU A 151 -8.65 -14.14 -3.50
CA LEU A 151 -7.72 -13.31 -4.26
C LEU A 151 -7.88 -13.54 -5.78
N LEU A 152 -7.99 -14.80 -6.22
CA LEU A 152 -8.22 -15.13 -7.63
C LEU A 152 -9.57 -14.62 -8.14
N ARG A 153 -10.65 -14.77 -7.35
CA ARG A 153 -11.98 -14.24 -7.69
C ARG A 153 -11.98 -12.72 -7.82
N SER A 154 -11.26 -12.02 -6.96
CA SER A 154 -11.14 -10.56 -7.04
C SER A 154 -10.36 -10.07 -8.28
N LEU A 155 -9.62 -10.95 -8.96
CA LEU A 155 -9.00 -10.64 -10.26
C LEU A 155 -9.88 -10.90 -11.47
N ALA A 156 -10.96 -11.68 -11.32
CA ALA A 156 -11.83 -12.04 -12.43
C ALA A 156 -12.53 -10.78 -12.99
N PRO A 157 -12.54 -10.57 -14.32
CA PRO A 157 -13.27 -9.46 -14.93
C PRO A 157 -14.75 -9.52 -14.55
N ARG A 158 -15.33 -8.40 -14.10
CA ARG A 158 -16.75 -8.27 -13.70
C ARG A 158 -17.75 -8.80 -14.74
N ALA A 159 -17.35 -8.90 -16.01
CA ALA A 159 -18.17 -9.39 -17.11
C ALA A 159 -18.70 -10.84 -16.93
N LEU A 160 -18.07 -11.66 -16.07
CA LEU A 160 -18.47 -13.06 -15.89
C LEU A 160 -19.57 -13.28 -14.83
N ASN A 161 -19.85 -12.30 -13.95
CA ASN A 161 -20.74 -12.53 -12.81
C ASN A 161 -22.20 -12.10 -13.06
N ASN A 162 -22.50 -11.46 -14.20
CA ASN A 162 -23.86 -10.98 -14.49
C ASN A 162 -24.74 -11.99 -15.26
N THR A 163 -24.26 -13.21 -15.54
CA THR A 163 -24.98 -14.16 -16.41
C THR A 163 -25.82 -15.21 -15.68
N THR A 164 -25.81 -15.27 -14.35
CA THR A 164 -26.44 -16.39 -13.61
C THR A 164 -27.86 -16.11 -13.09
N THR A 165 -28.41 -14.89 -13.23
CA THR A 165 -29.75 -14.54 -12.72
C THR A 165 -30.86 -14.42 -13.78
N ALA A 166 -30.59 -14.67 -15.06
CA ALA A 166 -31.58 -14.50 -16.14
C ALA A 166 -32.21 -15.81 -16.67
N ALA A 167 -32.28 -16.87 -15.86
CA ALA A 167 -32.99 -18.11 -16.20
C ALA A 167 -34.18 -18.37 -15.25
N GLY A 168 -35.00 -17.33 -15.05
CA GLY A 168 -36.28 -17.40 -14.35
C GLY A 168 -37.44 -17.14 -15.31
N SER A 169 -37.82 -18.16 -16.07
CA SER A 169 -39.17 -18.45 -16.56
C SER A 169 -40.24 -17.36 -16.35
N SER A 170 -40.51 -16.54 -17.37
CA SER A 170 -41.79 -15.82 -17.51
C SER A 170 -42.61 -16.47 -18.62
N THR A 171 -43.46 -17.43 -18.26
CA THR A 171 -44.60 -17.85 -19.07
C THR A 171 -45.59 -16.71 -19.15
N THR A 172 -45.79 -16.21 -20.35
CA THR A 172 -46.75 -15.16 -20.71
C THR A 172 -48.19 -15.64 -20.46
N ARG A 173 -48.83 -15.14 -19.39
CA ARG A 173 -50.30 -15.13 -19.28
C ARG A 173 -50.77 -13.67 -19.23
N ARG A 174 -51.60 -13.30 -20.23
CA ARG A 174 -52.37 -12.05 -20.28
C ARG A 174 -53.32 -11.95 -19.07
N PRO A 175 -53.50 -10.79 -18.44
CA PRO A 175 -54.68 -10.53 -17.65
C PRO A 175 -55.73 -9.77 -18.48
N THR A 176 -56.96 -10.28 -18.44
CA THR A 176 -58.18 -9.57 -18.82
C THR A 176 -58.54 -8.52 -17.76
N ILE A 177 -59.04 -7.40 -18.26
CA ILE A 177 -59.60 -6.27 -17.50
C ILE A 177 -60.83 -6.74 -16.72
N GLY A 178 -60.86 -6.50 -15.41
CA GLY A 178 -62.09 -6.64 -14.61
C GLY A 178 -61.86 -6.62 -13.10
N SER A 179 -62.62 -5.74 -12.43
CA SER A 179 -62.95 -5.70 -11.00
C SER A 179 -61.99 -5.05 -10.00
N LEU A 180 -62.31 -3.80 -9.70
CA LEU A 180 -62.34 -3.24 -8.34
C LEU A 180 -63.23 -4.10 -7.43
N GLU A 181 -62.73 -4.46 -6.24
CA GLU A 181 -63.24 -4.05 -4.92
C GLU A 181 -62.71 -4.99 -3.82
N ARG A 182 -62.31 -4.34 -2.71
CA ARG A 182 -62.44 -4.77 -1.31
C ARG A 182 -61.40 -5.67 -0.62
N MET A 183 -61.03 -5.09 0.53
CA MET A 183 -60.84 -5.65 1.87
C MET A 183 -59.41 -5.79 2.40
N ALA A 184 -59.18 -4.94 3.41
CA ALA A 184 -58.26 -5.11 4.50
C ALA A 184 -58.58 -6.39 5.29
N GLU A 185 -57.55 -7.11 5.70
CA GLU A 185 -57.18 -7.36 7.11
C GLU A 185 -56.11 -8.47 7.18
N ASP A 186 -55.10 -8.20 7.99
CA ASP A 186 -54.21 -9.10 8.75
C ASP A 186 -53.70 -10.42 8.14
N SER A 187 -52.37 -10.51 8.02
CA SER A 187 -51.61 -11.57 8.72
C SER A 187 -50.09 -11.47 8.52
N HIS A 188 -49.40 -11.48 9.66
CA HIS A 188 -48.05 -11.99 9.91
C HIS A 188 -47.26 -12.60 8.73
N ARG A 189 -46.07 -12.04 8.44
CA ARG A 189 -44.80 -12.75 8.65
C ARG A 189 -43.59 -11.82 8.60
N SER A 190 -42.98 -11.67 9.77
CA SER A 190 -41.62 -11.22 9.99
C SER A 190 -40.63 -12.12 9.24
N SER A 191 -40.15 -11.67 8.08
CA SER A 191 -39.11 -12.32 7.28
C SER A 191 -38.35 -11.27 6.45
N SER A 192 -37.63 -10.34 7.07
CA SER A 192 -36.85 -9.36 6.29
C SER A 192 -35.50 -8.92 6.86
N GLU A 193 -34.97 -9.51 7.94
CA GLU A 193 -33.71 -9.02 8.54
C GLU A 193 -32.53 -10.00 8.49
N LEU A 194 -32.69 -11.19 7.90
CA LEU A 194 -31.59 -12.19 7.77
C LEU A 194 -30.93 -12.22 6.38
N GLY A 195 -31.20 -11.26 5.50
CA GLY A 195 -30.81 -11.32 4.08
C GLY A 195 -29.67 -10.38 3.63
N ASP A 196 -29.26 -9.42 4.45
CA ASP A 196 -28.35 -8.34 4.01
C ASP A 196 -26.93 -8.41 4.60
N GLU A 197 -26.68 -9.24 5.61
CA GLU A 197 -25.30 -9.45 6.10
C GLU A 197 -24.44 -10.28 5.13
N GLU A 198 -25.04 -11.19 4.34
CA GLU A 198 -24.29 -12.07 3.43
C GLU A 198 -23.81 -11.36 2.14
N LYS A 199 -24.31 -10.13 1.85
CA LYS A 199 -23.97 -9.37 0.65
C LYS A 199 -22.85 -8.35 0.83
N SER A 200 -22.38 -8.15 2.05
CA SER A 200 -21.21 -7.33 2.33
C SER A 200 -19.91 -8.13 2.22
N GLN A 201 -19.82 -9.07 1.27
CA GLN A 201 -18.52 -9.62 0.86
C GLN A 201 -17.73 -8.50 0.21
N GLN A 202 -17.10 -7.70 1.06
CA GLN A 202 -16.35 -6.51 0.70
C GLN A 202 -15.31 -6.93 -0.33
N GLN A 203 -15.57 -6.58 -1.58
CA GLN A 203 -14.77 -6.98 -2.72
C GLN A 203 -13.39 -6.34 -2.57
N LEU A 204 -12.36 -7.18 -2.45
CA LEU A 204 -10.99 -6.71 -2.34
C LEU A 204 -10.62 -5.92 -3.60
N ARG A 205 -10.27 -4.64 -3.44
CA ARG A 205 -9.80 -3.81 -4.55
C ARG A 205 -8.30 -4.02 -4.69
N ARG A 206 -7.78 -3.93 -5.93
CA ARG A 206 -6.33 -3.97 -6.18
C ARG A 206 -5.57 -2.83 -5.50
N THR A 207 -6.28 -1.73 -5.21
CA THR A 207 -5.76 -0.57 -4.50
C THR A 207 -5.82 -0.71 -2.99
N ASP A 208 -6.31 -1.83 -2.44
CA ASP A 208 -6.27 -2.05 -1.00
C ASP A 208 -4.89 -2.61 -0.60
N LEU A 209 -4.46 -2.33 0.63
CA LEU A 209 -3.26 -2.96 1.21
C LEU A 209 -3.70 -4.26 1.90
N VAL A 210 -3.19 -5.40 1.47
CA VAL A 210 -3.44 -6.71 2.09
C VAL A 210 -2.41 -6.94 3.18
N VAL A 211 -2.85 -7.06 4.41
CA VAL A 211 -2.01 -7.37 5.56
C VAL A 211 -2.23 -8.81 5.98
N LEU A 212 -1.16 -9.60 5.99
CA LEU A 212 -1.21 -11.01 6.33
C LEU A 212 -0.63 -11.26 7.72
N VAL A 213 -1.40 -11.93 8.57
CA VAL A 213 -0.96 -12.36 9.91
C VAL A 213 -1.04 -13.87 9.94
N SER A 214 0.03 -14.53 10.35
CA SER A 214 0.12 -15.99 10.41
C SER A 214 0.12 -16.47 11.85
N ASP A 215 -0.54 -17.59 12.14
CA ASP A 215 -0.36 -18.33 13.40
C ASP A 215 0.88 -19.24 13.37
N GLU A 216 1.50 -19.38 12.19
CA GLU A 216 2.69 -20.18 11.91
C GLU A 216 3.90 -19.27 11.62
N GLY A 217 5.11 -19.83 11.58
CA GLY A 217 6.35 -19.06 11.37
C GLY A 217 6.40 -18.28 10.04
N ASP A 218 7.36 -17.35 9.97
CA ASP A 218 7.45 -16.31 8.93
C ASP A 218 7.67 -16.84 7.51
N GLU A 219 8.39 -17.95 7.34
CA GLU A 219 8.77 -18.47 6.01
C GLU A 219 7.56 -18.76 5.11
N ARG A 220 6.50 -19.32 5.69
CA ARG A 220 5.30 -19.70 4.93
C ARG A 220 4.47 -18.48 4.55
N ILE A 221 4.29 -17.57 5.50
CA ILE A 221 3.50 -16.36 5.25
C ILE A 221 4.22 -15.44 4.26
N GLU A 222 5.55 -15.42 4.26
CA GLU A 222 6.35 -14.72 3.25
C GLU A 222 6.13 -15.28 1.84
N GLN A 223 6.13 -16.61 1.68
CA GLN A 223 5.81 -17.25 0.40
C GLN A 223 4.39 -16.88 -0.07
N PHE A 224 3.43 -16.89 0.85
CA PHE A 224 2.06 -16.55 0.57
C PHE A 224 1.86 -15.06 0.23
N ALA A 225 2.58 -14.18 0.93
CA ALA A 225 2.62 -12.75 0.67
C ALA A 225 3.26 -12.45 -0.70
N SER A 226 4.34 -13.15 -1.05
CA SER A 226 4.97 -13.09 -2.37
C SER A 226 3.99 -13.53 -3.48
N TYR A 227 3.24 -14.61 -3.28
CA TYR A 227 2.17 -15.04 -4.18
C TYR A 227 1.08 -13.97 -4.34
N THR A 228 0.70 -13.32 -3.24
CA THR A 228 -0.28 -12.22 -3.23
C THR A 228 0.23 -11.00 -4.00
N CYS A 229 1.52 -10.67 -3.88
CA CYS A 229 2.17 -9.64 -4.69
C CYS A 229 2.23 -10.02 -6.18
N GLU A 230 2.51 -11.29 -6.52
CA GLU A 230 2.49 -11.79 -7.90
C GLU A 230 1.11 -11.70 -8.58
N LEU A 231 0.04 -11.69 -7.78
CA LEU A 231 -1.33 -11.45 -8.23
C LEU A 231 -1.62 -9.97 -8.51
N GLY A 232 -0.71 -9.07 -8.14
CA GLY A 232 -0.81 -7.63 -8.34
C GLY A 232 -1.44 -6.88 -7.16
N PHE A 233 -1.66 -7.56 -6.03
CA PHE A 233 -2.07 -6.90 -4.79
C PHE A 233 -0.86 -6.29 -4.09
N ARG A 234 -1.13 -5.26 -3.30
CA ARG A 234 -0.12 -4.65 -2.43
C ARG A 234 -0.17 -5.43 -1.13
N CYS A 235 0.90 -6.12 -0.76
CA CYS A 235 0.88 -7.03 0.37
C CYS A 235 2.06 -6.83 1.30
N VAL A 236 1.76 -6.88 2.60
CA VAL A 236 2.71 -6.93 3.70
C VAL A 236 2.31 -8.06 4.65
N TYR A 237 3.26 -8.57 5.42
CA TYR A 237 2.97 -9.57 6.45
C TYR A 237 3.61 -9.17 7.78
N VAL A 238 2.99 -9.55 8.90
CA VAL A 238 3.48 -9.24 10.23
C VAL A 238 4.55 -10.24 10.63
N LYS A 239 5.77 -9.75 10.90
CA LYS A 239 6.91 -10.55 11.35
C LYS A 239 6.63 -11.14 12.74
N GLY A 240 6.90 -12.43 12.91
CA GLY A 240 6.54 -13.20 14.12
C GLY A 240 5.05 -13.56 14.23
N GLY A 241 4.25 -13.24 13.21
CA GLY A 241 2.85 -13.63 13.13
C GLY A 241 1.95 -13.07 14.24
N ALA A 242 0.90 -13.81 14.61
CA ALA A 242 -0.01 -13.42 15.68
C ALA A 242 0.68 -13.44 17.07
N GLN A 243 1.73 -14.24 17.23
CA GLN A 243 2.44 -14.40 18.51
C GLN A 243 3.20 -13.13 18.89
N SER A 244 3.78 -12.42 17.91
CA SER A 244 4.50 -11.16 18.16
C SER A 244 3.58 -10.00 18.56
N LEU A 245 2.28 -10.15 18.35
CA LEU A 245 1.29 -9.14 18.76
C LEU A 245 0.92 -9.26 20.24
N GLY A 246 0.98 -10.47 20.78
CA GLY A 246 0.56 -10.78 22.15
C GLY A 246 1.65 -10.67 23.21
N GLY A 247 2.92 -10.62 22.81
CA GLY A 247 4.02 -10.35 23.73
C GLY A 247 3.93 -8.92 24.26
N GLY A 248 3.39 -8.73 25.46
CA GLY A 248 3.60 -7.51 26.23
C GLY A 248 5.08 -7.32 26.48
N GLU A 249 5.71 -6.47 25.66
CA GLU A 249 7.02 -5.82 25.78
C GLU A 249 7.98 -6.34 26.87
N LYS A 250 8.32 -7.63 26.82
CA LYS A 250 9.56 -8.17 27.40
C LYS A 250 10.64 -8.33 26.33
N GLU A 251 10.48 -7.67 25.18
CA GLU A 251 11.59 -7.48 24.26
C GLU A 251 12.55 -6.46 24.88
N GLY A 252 13.79 -6.89 25.12
CA GLY A 252 14.80 -6.09 25.79
C GLY A 252 14.92 -4.68 25.19
N ALA A 253 15.12 -3.70 26.07
CA ALA A 253 15.11 -2.25 25.86
C ALA A 253 15.98 -1.67 24.72
N SER A 254 16.57 -2.49 23.85
CA SER A 254 17.22 -2.04 22.63
C SER A 254 16.28 -2.19 21.44
N SER A 255 15.83 -1.07 20.88
CA SER A 255 15.50 -0.89 19.46
C SER A 255 14.05 -1.03 18.94
N GLN A 256 13.02 -0.85 19.76
CA GLN A 256 11.81 -0.16 19.24
C GLN A 256 12.01 1.35 19.37
N ALA A 257 13.02 1.89 18.68
CA ALA A 257 13.09 3.32 18.48
C ALA A 257 11.89 3.68 17.59
N GLY A 258 10.85 4.26 18.20
CA GLY A 258 9.74 4.83 17.45
C GLY A 258 10.29 5.74 16.37
N VAL A 259 9.63 5.77 15.21
CA VAL A 259 10.08 6.63 14.10
C VAL A 259 10.18 8.07 14.61
N GLU A 260 11.35 8.67 14.46
CA GLU A 260 11.57 10.06 14.86
C GLU A 260 10.93 11.00 13.83
N GLY A 261 10.13 11.95 14.34
CA GLY A 261 9.56 13.00 13.51
C GLY A 261 10.46 14.23 13.48
N ILE A 262 10.46 14.92 12.34
CA ILE A 262 11.16 16.20 12.12
C ILE A 262 10.13 17.31 11.88
N THR A 263 10.37 18.51 12.43
CA THR A 263 9.48 19.67 12.21
C THR A 263 9.68 20.27 10.83
N ARG A 264 8.73 21.13 10.41
CA ARG A 264 8.87 21.95 9.21
C ARG A 264 10.25 22.62 9.11
N ASP A 265 10.63 23.36 10.14
CA ASP A 265 11.84 24.18 10.12
C ASP A 265 13.11 23.31 10.04
N GLY A 266 13.08 22.13 10.67
CA GLY A 266 14.11 21.11 10.54
C GLY A 266 14.24 20.58 9.11
N ILE A 267 13.12 20.23 8.46
CA ILE A 267 13.09 19.78 7.06
C ILE A 267 13.66 20.87 6.14
N PHE A 268 13.18 22.11 6.27
CA PHE A 268 13.64 23.21 5.44
C PHE A 268 15.14 23.43 5.62
N SER A 269 15.63 23.47 6.86
CA SER A 269 17.05 23.65 7.18
C SER A 269 17.90 22.53 6.57
N LEU A 270 17.43 21.28 6.66
CA LEU A 270 18.10 20.11 6.10
C LEU A 270 18.21 20.20 4.57
N MET A 271 17.13 20.58 3.90
CA MET A 271 17.10 20.77 2.44
C MET A 271 18.01 21.91 2.00
N TYR A 272 17.97 23.04 2.71
CA TYR A 272 18.82 24.20 2.46
C TYR A 272 20.30 23.83 2.55
N LEU A 273 20.72 23.24 3.67
CA LEU A 273 22.10 22.83 3.88
C LEU A 273 22.55 21.79 2.84
N SER A 274 21.70 20.80 2.53
CA SER A 274 22.00 19.79 1.50
C SER A 274 22.20 20.42 0.10
N LYS A 275 21.38 21.43 -0.25
CA LYS A 275 21.49 22.15 -1.52
C LYS A 275 22.77 22.99 -1.60
N THR A 276 23.14 23.68 -0.51
CA THR A 276 24.37 24.48 -0.47
C THR A 276 25.62 23.62 -0.67
N ARG A 277 25.67 22.43 -0.05
CA ARG A 277 26.72 21.44 -0.24
C ARG A 277 26.84 20.98 -1.70
N GLN A 278 25.72 20.62 -2.33
CA GLN A 278 25.72 20.20 -3.74
C GLN A 278 26.25 21.30 -4.68
N LEU A 279 25.96 22.57 -4.37
CA LEU A 279 26.46 23.71 -5.14
C LEU A 279 27.97 23.93 -4.95
N SER A 280 28.51 23.76 -3.74
CA SER A 280 29.95 23.85 -3.51
C SER A 280 30.72 22.74 -4.21
N GLU A 281 30.19 21.51 -4.21
CA GLU A 281 30.79 20.36 -4.91
C GLU A 281 30.87 20.61 -6.43
N ARG A 282 29.84 21.22 -7.04
CA ARG A 282 29.83 21.57 -8.46
C ARG A 282 30.83 22.67 -8.83
N LYS A 283 30.97 23.71 -7.97
CA LYS A 283 31.91 24.81 -8.21
C LYS A 283 33.38 24.39 -8.09
N GLY A 284 33.67 23.34 -7.34
CA GLY A 284 35.02 22.81 -7.15
C GLY A 284 35.66 22.16 -8.40
N GLY A 285 34.98 22.14 -9.55
CA GLY A 285 35.54 21.70 -10.84
C GLY A 285 35.89 20.21 -10.96
N LYS A 286 35.92 19.48 -9.85
CA LYS A 286 36.02 18.02 -9.83
C LYS A 286 34.65 17.45 -10.14
N GLN A 287 34.31 17.33 -11.43
CA GLN A 287 33.30 16.36 -11.85
C GLN A 287 33.68 15.04 -11.17
N GLN A 288 32.78 14.50 -10.33
CA GLN A 288 33.00 13.25 -9.62
C GLN A 288 33.29 12.16 -10.66
N ALA A 289 34.58 11.92 -10.92
CA ALA A 289 35.02 10.59 -11.30
C ALA A 289 34.48 9.65 -10.22
N SER A 290 33.90 8.53 -10.65
CA SER A 290 33.29 7.53 -9.78
C SER A 290 34.13 7.34 -8.52
N PRO A 291 33.53 7.38 -7.31
CA PRO A 291 34.27 7.42 -6.05
C PRO A 291 35.34 6.32 -6.06
N ALA A 292 36.59 6.72 -5.82
CA ALA A 292 37.69 5.79 -5.73
C ALA A 292 37.34 4.72 -4.68
N LYS A 293 37.54 3.45 -5.04
CA LYS A 293 37.20 2.29 -4.23
C LYS A 293 37.84 2.43 -2.83
N GLY A 294 37.06 2.82 -1.82
CA GLY A 294 37.51 3.03 -0.43
C GLY A 294 37.31 4.41 0.18
N SER A 295 36.82 5.42 -0.56
CA SER A 295 36.41 6.68 0.07
C SER A 295 35.16 6.49 0.93
N PRO A 296 35.04 7.14 2.10
CA PRO A 296 33.84 7.05 2.93
C PRO A 296 32.61 7.45 2.12
N VAL A 297 31.58 6.60 2.14
CA VAL A 297 30.34 6.87 1.41
C VAL A 297 29.61 7.99 2.13
N VAL A 298 29.57 9.16 1.49
CA VAL A 298 28.85 10.33 1.99
C VAL A 298 27.35 10.06 1.84
N ALA A 299 26.65 10.00 2.98
CA ALA A 299 25.20 9.83 3.00
C ALA A 299 24.51 11.02 2.32
N ARG A 300 23.59 10.72 1.40
CA ARG A 300 22.78 11.72 0.71
C ARG A 300 21.47 11.95 1.44
N THR A 301 20.92 13.14 1.26
CA THR A 301 19.58 13.48 1.76
C THR A 301 18.54 13.24 0.66
N HIS A 302 17.45 12.58 1.02
CA HIS A 302 16.30 12.34 0.17
C HIS A 302 15.02 12.77 0.88
N VAL A 303 14.26 13.66 0.23
CA VAL A 303 12.93 14.05 0.70
C VAL A 303 11.91 13.44 -0.25
N TYR A 304 10.95 12.70 0.28
CA TYR A 304 9.85 12.11 -0.48
C TYR A 304 8.50 12.65 -0.04
N ASP A 305 7.70 13.09 -1.01
CA ASP A 305 6.28 13.33 -0.84
C ASP A 305 5.54 12.00 -1.07
N VAL A 306 4.87 11.49 -0.04
CA VAL A 306 4.18 10.19 -0.06
C VAL A 306 2.67 10.32 -0.24
N ARG A 307 2.16 11.52 -0.55
CA ARG A 307 0.75 11.73 -0.92
C ARG A 307 0.40 11.01 -2.22
N ARG A 308 -0.89 10.89 -2.50
CA ARG A 308 -1.41 10.35 -3.76
C ARG A 308 -1.15 11.33 -4.91
N HIS A 309 -1.24 10.84 -6.14
CA HIS A 309 -0.96 11.64 -7.32
C HIS A 309 -2.01 12.74 -7.57
N ASP A 310 -3.27 12.47 -7.26
CA ASP A 310 -4.37 13.43 -7.33
C ASP A 310 -4.17 14.57 -6.31
N GLU A 311 -3.70 14.27 -5.10
CA GLU A 311 -3.41 15.30 -4.10
C GLU A 311 -2.33 16.27 -4.58
N LEU A 312 -1.25 15.77 -5.19
CA LEU A 312 -0.19 16.62 -5.77
C LEU A 312 -0.71 17.49 -6.91
N SER A 313 -1.66 16.97 -7.69
CA SER A 313 -2.21 17.67 -8.85
C SER A 313 -3.21 18.76 -8.44
N LEU A 314 -3.97 18.53 -7.36
CA LEU A 314 -5.02 19.43 -6.88
C LEU A 314 -4.50 20.48 -5.89
N PHE A 315 -3.58 20.10 -5.00
CA PHE A 315 -3.13 20.92 -3.87
C PHE A 315 -1.65 21.30 -3.96
N GLY A 316 -1.01 21.04 -5.11
CA GLY A 316 0.38 21.42 -5.37
C GLY A 316 1.42 20.41 -4.88
N THR A 317 2.65 20.64 -5.31
CA THR A 317 3.80 19.75 -5.06
C THR A 317 4.77 20.38 -4.07
N PHE A 318 5.32 19.59 -3.17
CA PHE A 318 6.36 20.06 -2.26
C PHE A 318 7.68 20.29 -3.02
N GLU A 319 8.15 21.53 -3.13
CA GLU A 319 9.34 21.87 -3.90
C GLU A 319 10.56 21.09 -3.40
N GLY A 320 11.28 20.43 -4.32
CA GLY A 320 12.49 19.66 -4.01
C GLY A 320 12.26 18.25 -3.47
N ALA A 321 11.01 17.87 -3.15
CA ALA A 321 10.68 16.50 -2.81
C ALA A 321 10.47 15.63 -4.06
N LYS A 322 10.82 14.35 -3.95
CA LYS A 322 10.53 13.32 -4.96
C LYS A 322 9.20 12.65 -4.65
N HIS A 323 8.41 12.28 -5.65
CA HIS A 323 7.12 11.63 -5.40
C HIS A 323 7.27 10.11 -5.18
N LEU A 324 6.81 9.60 -4.03
CA LEU A 324 6.78 8.18 -3.68
C LEU A 324 5.47 7.83 -2.97
N PRO A 325 4.36 7.59 -3.72
CA PRO A 325 3.05 7.41 -3.10
C PRO A 325 3.03 6.27 -2.08
N SER A 326 2.51 6.53 -0.88
CA SER A 326 2.52 5.58 0.26
C SER A 326 1.95 4.21 -0.10
N GLY A 327 0.91 4.19 -0.93
CA GLY A 327 0.30 2.96 -1.43
C GLY A 327 1.27 2.10 -2.24
N HIS A 328 2.15 2.68 -3.04
CA HIS A 328 3.10 1.93 -3.88
C HIS A 328 4.39 1.56 -3.14
N THR A 329 4.63 2.12 -1.96
CA THR A 329 5.90 1.98 -1.24
C THR A 329 6.22 0.54 -0.81
N PRO A 330 5.30 -0.27 -0.26
CA PRO A 330 5.62 -1.66 0.12
C PRO A 330 6.23 -2.47 -1.03
N HIS A 331 5.67 -2.34 -2.22
CA HIS A 331 6.21 -2.97 -3.42
C HIS A 331 7.45 -2.23 -3.95
N GLY A 332 7.47 -0.90 -3.87
CA GLY A 332 8.56 -0.07 -4.39
C GLY A 332 9.90 -0.44 -3.75
N LEU A 333 9.94 -0.64 -2.43
CA LEU A 333 11.19 -0.83 -1.69
C LEU A 333 11.94 -2.12 -2.05
N HIS A 334 11.27 -3.11 -2.66
CA HIS A 334 11.90 -4.35 -3.13
C HIS A 334 12.41 -4.29 -4.57
N LEU A 335 12.09 -3.22 -5.31
CA LEU A 335 12.58 -3.07 -6.67
C LEU A 335 14.11 -2.98 -6.69
N SER A 336 14.72 -3.52 -7.74
CA SER A 336 16.13 -3.22 -8.01
C SER A 336 16.30 -1.71 -8.24
N GLU A 337 17.54 -1.21 -8.16
CA GLU A 337 17.82 0.20 -8.41
C GLU A 337 17.36 0.64 -9.82
N GLU A 338 17.59 -0.19 -10.84
CA GLU A 338 17.13 0.05 -12.22
C GLU A 338 15.61 0.08 -12.34
N GLU A 339 14.91 -0.88 -11.70
CA GLU A 339 13.45 -0.94 -11.73
C GLU A 339 12.82 0.23 -10.97
N TRP A 340 13.44 0.62 -9.85
CA TRP A 340 13.07 1.78 -9.07
C TRP A 340 13.20 3.05 -9.89
N GLU A 341 14.35 3.30 -10.49
CA GLU A 341 14.59 4.50 -11.29
C GLU A 341 13.66 4.56 -12.51
N LYS A 342 13.42 3.41 -13.16
CA LYS A 342 12.44 3.32 -14.24
C LYS A 342 11.03 3.67 -13.78
N LYS A 343 10.63 3.24 -12.59
CA LYS A 343 9.26 3.43 -12.06
C LYS A 343 9.05 4.83 -11.50
N PHE A 344 9.98 5.31 -10.68
CA PHE A 344 9.84 6.56 -9.91
C PHE A 344 10.64 7.74 -10.49
N ARG A 345 11.44 7.52 -11.54
CA ARG A 345 12.20 8.55 -12.27
C ARG A 345 13.23 9.29 -11.43
N HIS A 346 13.73 8.65 -10.38
CA HIS A 346 14.83 9.12 -9.57
C HIS A 346 15.58 7.93 -8.97
N PRO A 347 16.84 8.09 -8.54
CA PRO A 347 17.59 7.00 -7.93
C PRO A 347 16.93 6.49 -6.65
N LYS A 348 17.17 5.21 -6.35
CA LYS A 348 16.78 4.55 -5.10
C LYS A 348 17.71 5.03 -3.98
N PRO A 349 17.20 5.35 -2.78
CA PRO A 349 18.06 5.72 -1.67
C PRO A 349 18.85 4.49 -1.20
N ALA A 350 20.08 4.69 -0.76
CA ALA A 350 20.86 3.67 -0.06
C ALA A 350 20.39 3.54 1.40
N SER A 351 20.68 2.40 2.04
CA SER A 351 20.26 2.14 3.43
C SER A 351 20.83 3.10 4.48
N HIS A 352 21.95 3.76 4.17
CA HIS A 352 22.63 4.72 5.05
C HIS A 352 22.32 6.19 4.70
N ASP A 353 21.56 6.44 3.63
CA ASP A 353 21.11 7.79 3.27
C ASP A 353 20.12 8.33 4.31
N VAL A 354 20.04 9.66 4.39
CA VAL A 354 19.04 10.35 5.21
C VAL A 354 17.75 10.47 4.42
N ILE A 355 16.68 9.88 4.94
CA ILE A 355 15.38 9.83 4.28
C ILE A 355 14.37 10.63 5.11
N VAL A 356 13.71 11.59 4.48
CA VAL A 356 12.62 12.37 5.06
C VAL A 356 11.36 12.13 4.25
N LEU A 357 10.28 11.74 4.92
CA LEU A 357 9.00 11.41 4.31
C LEU A 357 7.96 12.47 4.71
N ILE A 358 7.21 12.98 3.76
CA ILE A 358 6.21 14.03 3.98
C ILE A 358 4.88 13.59 3.40
N CYS A 359 3.79 13.82 4.12
CA CYS A 359 2.43 13.66 3.61
C CYS A 359 1.54 14.81 4.08
N ASN A 360 0.22 14.69 3.97
CA ASN A 360 -0.69 15.76 4.40
C ASN A 360 -0.59 16.11 5.90
N THR A 361 -0.74 15.10 6.76
CA THR A 361 -0.91 15.24 8.22
C THR A 361 0.17 14.51 9.05
N GLY A 362 1.24 14.05 8.42
CA GLY A 362 2.26 13.19 9.06
C GLY A 362 1.91 11.70 9.19
N LEU A 363 0.63 11.30 9.11
CA LEU A 363 0.23 9.91 9.38
C LEU A 363 0.77 8.91 8.35
N ARG A 364 0.63 9.22 7.05
CA ARG A 364 1.11 8.36 5.95
C ARG A 364 2.62 8.33 5.86
N SER A 365 3.29 9.46 6.11
CA SER A 365 4.76 9.50 6.10
C SER A 365 5.34 8.70 7.25
N LYS A 366 4.75 8.75 8.45
CA LYS A 366 5.16 7.89 9.58
C LYS A 366 4.96 6.40 9.29
N TRP A 367 3.83 6.02 8.67
CA TRP A 367 3.63 4.64 8.19
C TRP A 367 4.73 4.20 7.22
N VAL A 368 5.00 5.01 6.20
CA VAL A 368 6.04 4.70 5.23
C VAL A 368 7.42 4.64 5.90
N ALA A 369 7.66 5.47 6.91
CA ALA A 369 8.91 5.47 7.65
C ALA A 369 9.15 4.14 8.37
N HIS A 370 8.10 3.58 9.00
CA HIS A 370 8.16 2.22 9.57
C HIS A 370 8.57 1.18 8.52
N LEU A 371 8.03 1.25 7.30
CA LEU A 371 8.42 0.32 6.22
C LEU A 371 9.89 0.43 5.82
N PHE A 372 10.45 1.64 5.80
CA PHE A 372 11.88 1.83 5.56
C PHE A 372 12.71 1.27 6.72
N LEU A 373 12.33 1.53 7.98
CA LEU A 373 13.03 0.99 9.15
C LEU A 373 12.99 -0.54 9.18
N ASP A 374 11.83 -1.15 8.92
CA ASP A 374 11.65 -2.62 8.88
C ASP A 374 12.51 -3.29 7.78
N LEU A 375 12.88 -2.53 6.74
CA LEU A 375 13.81 -2.96 5.69
C LEU A 375 15.29 -2.61 5.97
N GLY A 376 15.60 -2.08 7.16
CA GLY A 376 16.96 -1.81 7.61
C GLY A 376 17.56 -0.48 7.17
N TYR A 377 16.75 0.49 6.75
CA TYR A 377 17.24 1.85 6.56
C TYR A 377 17.50 2.51 7.91
N ALA A 378 18.66 3.14 8.07
CA ALA A 378 19.11 3.59 9.39
C ALA A 378 18.61 4.99 9.78
N LYS A 379 18.49 5.90 8.81
CA LYS A 379 18.23 7.33 9.06
C LYS A 379 16.94 7.77 8.38
N VAL A 380 15.81 7.40 8.98
CA VAL A 380 14.48 7.65 8.42
C VAL A 380 13.68 8.54 9.35
N TYR A 381 13.17 9.63 8.81
CA TYR A 381 12.38 10.62 9.53
C TYR A 381 11.08 10.90 8.78
N TYR A 382 10.06 11.36 9.50
CA TYR A 382 8.82 11.83 8.88
C TYR A 382 8.53 13.27 9.30
N GLY A 383 7.93 14.06 8.40
CA GLY A 383 7.40 15.38 8.76
C GLY A 383 6.22 15.23 9.72
N LYS A 384 6.38 15.70 10.95
CA LYS A 384 5.39 15.56 12.04
C LYS A 384 4.04 16.14 11.66
N ASP A 385 4.10 17.33 11.09
CA ASP A 385 2.93 18.17 10.84
C ASP A 385 2.42 18.04 9.39
N GLY A 386 3.19 17.36 8.54
CA GLY A 386 2.89 17.15 7.12
C GLY A 386 3.00 18.42 6.28
N THR A 387 2.24 18.48 5.18
CA THR A 387 2.21 19.62 4.26
C THR A 387 1.31 20.74 4.76
N ASN A 388 0.30 20.42 5.59
CA ASN A 388 -0.66 21.40 6.14
C ASN A 388 -0.06 22.40 7.12
N SER A 389 1.21 22.25 7.48
CA SER A 389 1.92 23.23 8.29
C SER A 389 3.05 23.89 7.52
N TRP A 390 3.22 23.57 6.23
CA TRP A 390 4.38 24.01 5.47
C TRP A 390 4.37 25.53 5.42
N HIS A 391 3.33 26.17 4.90
CA HIS A 391 3.16 27.63 4.91
C HIS A 391 4.38 28.47 4.43
N LEU A 392 5.36 27.86 3.74
CA LEU A 392 6.54 28.53 3.18
C LEU A 392 6.43 28.77 1.67
N ASP A 393 5.49 28.06 1.03
CA ASP A 393 5.30 28.05 -0.41
C ASP A 393 3.81 28.23 -0.71
N PRO A 394 3.41 29.34 -1.38
CA PRO A 394 2.00 29.60 -1.68
C PRO A 394 1.42 28.64 -2.73
N THR A 395 2.25 27.83 -3.40
CA THR A 395 1.79 26.85 -4.40
C THR A 395 1.33 25.53 -3.79
N LEU A 396 1.66 25.29 -2.52
CA LEU A 396 1.26 24.09 -1.77
C LEU A 396 0.10 24.47 -0.84
N CYS A 397 -1.11 24.09 -1.19
CA CYS A 397 -2.31 24.45 -0.44
C CYS A 397 -2.62 23.46 0.68
N ASP A 398 -3.27 23.96 1.73
CA ASP A 398 -3.85 23.12 2.78
C ASP A 398 -5.16 22.50 2.30
N TYR A 399 -5.46 21.30 2.81
CA TYR A 399 -6.73 20.64 2.53
C TYR A 399 -7.06 19.57 3.59
N ASN A 400 -8.37 19.35 3.74
CA ASN A 400 -8.92 18.28 4.56
C ASN A 400 -8.75 16.92 3.87
N SER A 401 -8.64 15.85 4.67
CA SER A 401 -8.53 14.49 4.12
C SER A 401 -9.80 14.09 3.37
N TYR A 402 -9.66 13.41 2.22
CA TYR A 402 -10.77 12.93 1.41
C TYR A 402 -10.50 11.55 0.81
N GLU A 403 -11.55 10.79 0.53
CA GLU A 403 -11.43 9.45 -0.05
C GLU A 403 -11.05 9.48 -1.53
N PHE A 404 -10.30 8.48 -2.00
CA PHE A 404 -9.90 8.45 -3.40
C PHE A 404 -11.11 8.18 -4.30
N GLY A 405 -11.38 9.11 -5.22
CA GLY A 405 -12.50 9.00 -6.15
C GLY A 405 -13.85 9.39 -5.54
N SER A 406 -13.87 10.05 -4.37
CA SER A 406 -15.09 10.73 -3.90
C SER A 406 -15.41 11.92 -4.81
N ASP A 407 -16.70 12.20 -4.97
CA ASP A 407 -17.17 13.41 -5.67
C ASP A 407 -16.95 14.67 -4.80
N GLU A 408 -16.81 14.48 -3.49
CA GLU A 408 -16.54 15.52 -2.50
C GLU A 408 -15.02 15.77 -2.40
N ILE A 409 -14.48 16.55 -3.33
CA ILE A 409 -13.09 17.04 -3.26
C ILE A 409 -13.11 18.36 -2.46
N PRO A 410 -12.35 18.48 -1.35
CA PRO A 410 -12.33 19.69 -0.56
C PRO A 410 -11.70 20.85 -1.33
N ALA A 411 -12.21 22.05 -1.10
CA ALA A 411 -11.58 23.25 -1.62
C ALA A 411 -10.23 23.48 -0.93
N PRO A 412 -9.21 23.99 -1.64
CA PRO A 412 -7.94 24.37 -1.02
C PRO A 412 -8.16 25.50 -0.02
N GLU A 413 -7.53 25.39 1.14
CA GLU A 413 -7.53 26.41 2.19
C GLU A 413 -6.32 27.33 2.00
N LEU A 414 -6.56 28.65 2.05
CA LEU A 414 -5.51 29.66 1.92
C LEU A 414 -4.94 29.97 3.31
N PHE A 415 -3.62 30.09 3.38
CA PHE A 415 -2.90 30.45 4.60
C PHE A 415 -2.01 31.69 4.39
N ALA A 416 -1.59 32.28 5.50
CA ALA A 416 -0.56 33.32 5.49
C ALA A 416 0.83 32.67 5.42
N LEU A 417 1.72 33.22 4.59
CA LEU A 417 3.10 32.75 4.53
C LEU A 417 3.82 33.01 5.85
N GLU A 418 4.48 31.98 6.35
CA GLU A 418 5.28 32.03 7.57
C GLU A 418 6.77 32.15 7.25
N GLN A 419 7.53 32.66 8.22
CA GLN A 419 8.99 32.70 8.12
C GLN A 419 9.61 31.42 8.67
N VAL A 420 10.67 30.96 8.03
CA VAL A 420 11.46 29.82 8.50
C VAL A 420 12.27 30.21 9.73
N ASN A 421 12.16 29.44 10.80
CA ASN A 421 13.04 29.56 11.95
C ASN A 421 14.27 28.64 11.79
N PHE A 422 15.29 29.13 11.08
CA PHE A 422 16.51 28.35 10.81
C PHE A 422 17.24 27.92 12.09
N ASP A 423 17.25 28.74 13.14
CA ASP A 423 17.94 28.40 14.40
C ASP A 423 17.22 27.26 15.14
N ALA A 424 15.88 27.24 15.10
CA ALA A 424 15.10 26.10 15.60
C ALA A 424 15.37 24.84 14.78
N GLY A 425 15.36 24.96 13.45
CA GLY A 425 15.64 23.84 12.54
C GLY A 425 17.03 23.25 12.74
N GLN A 426 18.08 24.08 12.84
CA GLN A 426 19.44 23.61 13.07
C GLN A 426 19.61 22.94 14.44
N ARG A 427 18.97 23.45 15.50
CA ARG A 427 18.98 22.80 16.82
C ARG A 427 18.30 21.44 16.79
N GLU A 428 17.20 21.30 16.06
CA GLU A 428 16.56 19.99 15.85
C GLU A 428 17.49 19.04 15.09
N LEU A 429 18.11 19.49 14.00
CA LEU A 429 19.06 18.67 13.23
C LEU A 429 20.29 18.25 14.05
N ALA A 430 20.78 19.11 14.94
CA ALA A 430 21.85 18.77 15.86
C ALA A 430 21.41 17.69 16.86
N LYS A 431 20.19 17.78 17.40
CA LYS A 431 19.62 16.77 18.29
C LYS A 431 19.48 15.40 17.60
N LEU A 432 19.12 15.39 16.32
CA LEU A 432 18.99 14.18 15.50
C LEU A 432 20.35 13.67 14.97
N GLY A 433 21.47 14.34 15.28
CA GLY A 433 22.79 13.98 14.75
C GLY A 433 22.91 14.12 13.22
N LEU A 434 22.06 14.95 12.61
CA LEU A 434 22.04 15.19 11.16
C LEU A 434 22.91 16.37 10.74
N LEU A 435 23.24 17.29 11.66
CA LEU A 435 24.04 18.46 11.32
C LEU A 435 25.43 18.06 10.79
N ASP A 436 26.09 17.11 11.45
CA ASP A 436 27.40 16.61 11.03
C ASP A 436 27.38 15.88 9.68
N VAL A 437 26.23 15.30 9.32
CA VAL A 437 26.05 14.59 8.04
C VAL A 437 25.99 15.58 6.88
N VAL A 438 25.48 16.79 7.12
CA VAL A 438 25.25 17.78 6.07
C VAL A 438 26.38 18.81 6.00
N SER A 439 27.05 19.09 7.12
CA SER A 439 28.16 20.03 7.23
C SER A 439 29.51 19.47 6.76
N ASN A 440 29.74 18.16 6.88
CA ASN A 440 30.91 17.45 6.35
C ASN A 440 30.65 16.90 4.96
#